data_AF-A0A226ESZ5-F1
#
_entry.id   AF-A0A226ESZ5-F1
#
_cell.length_a   1.000
_cell.length_b   1.000
_cell.length_c   1.000
_cell.angle_alpha   90.00
_cell.angle_beta   90.00
_cell.angle_gamma   90.00
#
_symmetry.space_group_name_H-M   'P 1'
#
loop_
_entity.id
_entity.type
_entity.pdbx_description
1 polymer ?
#
loop_
_entity_poly.entity_id
_entity_poly.type
_entity_poly.pdbx_seq_one_letter_code
_entity_poly.pdbx_strand_id
1 'polypeptide(L)'
;MSLGKRQDETLRYHTWNAGGHLNQENLEEMNDYWDGSNLVFVQETHLPPSEESALADYAKNFGWKVKFNSAVPYDGINGGWRDGVCVFYKNIKIRQIVLPRCKFDGLQPDPQRLMLIEAMSDLSTNPIFFFNMYFPACRNDAIRVREQERWLKIIDHFCDEYKNELVVWIGDFNCERLKSWNDKPNRKSYVFDSLEVILEKYGFLDVTDHLWEENVFTRHAPHFSNKVNHIVSMLDHVLISRGMQVYHQTCIPLYNGPLDLSDHVNIQCSNKVATAQFPAVPVVGKMVCDPPVIPRNHRREFSCICGYISIDRSNYGRHLKTCTGTTYTTVCELCNLDCGNRGQLVRHKTACTGGELKCTIGCEKIFRLQSELEWHEKFCNGIEGTVCPNCAKDFENKTSLRNHLRHTCNGPKNLTCPTCKKEFKYSSKLEEHYARNPSCRNGSLER
;
A
#
# COMPACT_ATOMS: atom_id res chain seq x y z
N MET A 1 50.76 -0.15 -11.17
CA MET A 1 49.75 0.93 -11.18
C MET A 1 48.65 0.53 -12.14
N SER A 2 47.64 -0.21 -11.68
CA SER A 2 46.37 -0.29 -12.42
C SER A 2 45.47 0.81 -11.86
N LEU A 3 45.12 1.77 -12.71
CA LEU A 3 44.04 2.71 -12.45
C LEU A 3 42.74 1.90 -12.46
N GLY A 4 42.43 1.27 -11.33
CA GLY A 4 41.13 0.68 -11.07
C GLY A 4 40.09 1.78 -11.17
N LYS A 5 39.10 1.59 -12.06
CA LYS A 5 37.93 2.45 -12.21
C LYS A 5 37.38 2.79 -10.82
N ARG A 6 37.59 4.01 -10.33
CA ARG A 6 36.79 4.57 -9.24
C ARG A 6 35.41 4.82 -9.81
N GLN A 7 34.57 3.79 -9.74
CA GLN A 7 33.14 3.93 -9.94
C GLN A 7 32.68 4.96 -8.91
N ASP A 8 31.97 5.99 -9.39
CA ASP A 8 31.65 7.23 -8.69
C ASP A 8 31.42 7.03 -7.17
N GLU A 9 32.33 7.52 -6.31
CA GLU A 9 32.33 7.37 -4.83
C GLU A 9 31.16 8.17 -4.22
N THR A 10 29.93 7.76 -4.53
CA THR A 10 28.70 8.43 -4.12
C THR A 10 27.86 7.50 -3.26
N LEU A 11 27.60 7.91 -2.02
CA LEU A 11 26.61 7.23 -1.16
C LEU A 11 25.25 7.87 -1.40
N ARG A 12 24.27 7.09 -1.84
CA ARG A 12 22.89 7.55 -2.07
C ARG A 12 21.95 6.91 -1.07
N TYR A 13 21.08 7.72 -0.48
CA TYR A 13 20.11 7.24 0.49
C TYR A 13 18.80 8.00 0.43
N HIS A 14 17.73 7.36 0.86
CA HIS A 14 16.39 7.94 0.89
C HIS A 14 15.81 7.96 2.29
N THR A 15 14.83 8.83 2.50
CA THR A 15 13.86 8.70 3.59
C THR A 15 12.43 8.83 3.12
N TRP A 16 11.56 8.03 3.71
CA TRP A 16 10.14 8.01 3.40
C TRP A 16 9.32 7.56 4.60
N ASN A 17 8.45 8.44 5.11
CA ASN A 17 7.38 8.03 6.00
C ASN A 17 6.31 7.32 5.15
N ALA A 18 6.07 6.03 5.41
CA ALA A 18 5.16 5.20 4.64
C ALA A 18 3.67 5.41 5.01
N GLY A 19 3.36 6.10 6.11
CA GLY A 19 1.98 6.30 6.57
C GLY A 19 1.21 4.99 6.81
N GLY A 20 1.91 3.89 7.10
CA GLY A 20 1.34 2.55 7.24
C GLY A 20 1.09 1.79 5.92
N HIS A 21 1.63 2.28 4.82
CA HIS A 21 1.45 1.68 3.49
C HIS A 21 2.66 0.85 3.03
N LEU A 22 3.58 0.47 3.92
CA LEU A 22 4.66 -0.44 3.54
C LEU A 22 4.15 -1.88 3.43
N ASN A 23 4.10 -2.41 2.22
CA ASN A 23 3.71 -3.80 1.93
C ASN A 23 4.35 -4.25 0.60
N GLN A 24 4.17 -5.52 0.23
CA GLN A 24 4.76 -6.08 -1.00
C GLN A 24 4.30 -5.36 -2.28
N GLU A 25 3.01 -5.01 -2.36
CA GLU A 25 2.42 -4.30 -3.51
C GLU A 25 3.08 -2.93 -3.72
N ASN A 26 3.18 -2.13 -2.65
CA ASN A 26 3.75 -0.80 -2.72
C ASN A 26 5.29 -0.81 -2.87
N LEU A 27 5.95 -1.89 -2.44
CA LEU A 27 7.39 -2.04 -2.59
C LEU A 27 7.81 -2.10 -4.07
N GLU A 28 7.02 -2.73 -4.94
CA GLU A 28 7.30 -2.80 -6.38
C GLU A 28 7.44 -1.41 -6.98
N GLU A 29 6.46 -0.55 -6.72
CA GLU A 29 6.46 0.81 -7.23
C GLU A 29 7.57 1.66 -6.61
N MET A 30 7.73 1.59 -5.29
CA MET A 30 8.78 2.37 -4.60
C MET A 30 10.18 1.96 -5.04
N ASN A 31 10.38 0.70 -5.44
CA ASN A 31 11.69 0.21 -5.88
C ASN A 31 12.23 0.97 -7.10
N ASP A 32 11.38 1.32 -8.07
CA ASP A 32 11.79 2.09 -9.24
C ASP A 32 12.32 3.48 -8.86
N TYR A 33 11.76 4.07 -7.79
CA TYR A 33 12.20 5.36 -7.25
C TYR A 33 13.44 5.27 -6.36
N TRP A 34 13.72 4.09 -5.81
CA TRP A 34 14.92 3.82 -5.01
C TRP A 34 16.07 3.26 -5.85
N ASP A 35 15.91 3.22 -7.17
CA ASP A 35 16.94 2.65 -8.02
C ASP A 35 18.26 3.42 -7.92
N GLY A 36 19.38 2.69 -7.95
CA GLY A 36 20.71 3.25 -7.74
C GLY A 36 21.06 3.67 -6.31
N SER A 37 20.14 3.56 -5.34
CA SER A 37 20.41 3.92 -3.94
C SER A 37 21.03 2.79 -3.11
N ASN A 38 21.82 3.15 -2.10
CA ASN A 38 22.46 2.21 -1.20
C ASN A 38 21.59 1.91 0.03
N LEU A 39 20.89 2.92 0.53
CA LEU A 39 20.08 2.86 1.75
C LEU A 39 18.71 3.51 1.53
N VAL A 40 17.67 2.98 2.16
CA VAL A 40 16.34 3.61 2.20
C VAL A 40 15.80 3.47 3.62
N PHE A 41 15.61 4.60 4.28
CA PHE A 41 15.07 4.68 5.63
C PHE A 41 13.56 4.88 5.57
N VAL A 42 12.81 3.98 6.20
CA VAL A 42 11.34 4.03 6.19
C VAL A 42 10.82 4.19 7.60
N GLN A 43 9.85 5.08 7.78
CA GLN A 43 9.14 5.35 9.02
C GLN A 43 7.65 5.00 8.89
N GLU A 44 6.95 4.89 10.02
CA GLU A 44 5.54 4.46 10.10
C GLU A 44 5.25 3.26 9.21
N THR A 45 6.02 2.19 9.38
CA THR A 45 5.82 0.99 8.56
C THR A 45 4.43 0.39 8.80
N HIS A 46 3.94 0.47 10.05
CA HIS A 46 2.74 -0.23 10.55
C HIS A 46 2.73 -1.72 10.18
N LEU A 47 3.90 -2.28 9.91
CA LEU A 47 4.04 -3.63 9.42
C LEU A 47 4.00 -4.59 10.61
N PRO A 48 3.06 -5.55 10.64
CA PRO A 48 3.04 -6.56 11.67
C PRO A 48 4.36 -7.36 11.67
N PRO A 49 4.94 -7.70 12.83
CA PRO A 49 6.14 -8.55 12.92
C PRO A 49 5.98 -9.89 12.18
N SER A 50 4.74 -10.42 12.10
CA SER A 50 4.42 -11.64 11.37
C SER A 50 4.58 -11.53 9.85
N GLU A 51 4.58 -10.31 9.30
CA GLU A 51 4.68 -10.05 7.85
C GLU A 51 6.08 -9.58 7.42
N GLU A 52 6.95 -9.21 8.37
CA GLU A 52 8.30 -8.70 8.10
C GLU A 52 9.15 -9.68 7.27
N SER A 53 9.11 -10.98 7.59
CA SER A 53 9.88 -11.99 6.85
C SER A 53 9.41 -12.08 5.39
N ALA A 54 8.09 -12.05 5.16
CA ALA A 54 7.53 -12.13 3.82
C ALA A 54 7.88 -10.89 2.99
N LEU A 55 7.88 -9.70 3.61
CA LEU A 55 8.33 -8.48 2.94
C LEU A 55 9.84 -8.52 2.65
N ALA A 56 10.65 -8.97 3.60
CA ALA A 56 12.10 -9.08 3.44
C ALA A 56 12.48 -10.07 2.33
N ASP A 57 11.78 -11.20 2.25
CA ASP A 57 11.98 -12.18 1.18
C ASP A 57 11.57 -11.62 -0.17
N TYR A 58 10.46 -10.87 -0.22
CA TYR A 58 10.03 -10.20 -1.45
C TYR A 58 11.03 -9.14 -1.92
N ALA A 59 11.58 -8.35 -0.99
CA ALA A 59 12.55 -7.30 -1.27
C ALA A 59 13.84 -7.83 -1.93
N LYS A 60 14.20 -9.10 -1.69
CA LYS A 60 15.36 -9.75 -2.32
C LYS A 60 15.24 -9.84 -3.84
N ASN A 61 14.01 -9.87 -4.39
CA ASN A 61 13.78 -9.86 -5.84
C ASN A 61 14.35 -8.60 -6.50
N PHE A 62 14.50 -7.51 -5.74
CA PHE A 62 15.07 -6.24 -6.17
C PHE A 62 16.50 -6.01 -5.65
N GLY A 63 17.11 -7.03 -5.04
CA GLY A 63 18.46 -6.97 -4.47
C GLY A 63 18.55 -6.31 -3.09
N TRP A 64 17.42 -5.95 -2.48
CA TRP A 64 17.40 -5.34 -1.16
C TRP A 64 17.55 -6.39 -0.04
N LYS A 65 18.27 -6.00 1.00
CA LYS A 65 18.19 -6.60 2.33
C LYS A 65 17.48 -5.61 3.26
N VAL A 66 16.82 -6.11 4.31
CA VAL A 66 16.03 -5.26 5.22
C VAL A 66 16.39 -5.54 6.68
N LYS A 67 16.40 -4.48 7.49
CA LYS A 67 16.43 -4.55 8.97
C LYS A 67 15.21 -3.82 9.51
N PHE A 68 14.53 -4.40 10.49
CA PHE A 68 13.32 -3.86 11.11
C PHE A 68 13.54 -3.56 12.58
N ASN A 69 12.94 -2.46 13.04
CA ASN A 69 12.43 -2.34 14.40
C ASN A 69 10.91 -2.34 14.29
N SER A 70 10.30 -3.41 14.78
CA SER A 70 8.90 -3.73 14.49
C SER A 70 7.92 -2.68 15.01
N ALA A 71 6.83 -2.53 14.27
CA ALA A 71 5.66 -1.80 14.75
C ALA A 71 5.10 -2.46 16.02
N VAL A 72 4.34 -1.68 16.80
CA VAL A 72 3.69 -2.17 18.02
C VAL A 72 2.17 -2.16 17.87
N PRO A 73 1.43 -3.02 18.60
CA PRO A 73 -0.02 -3.00 18.57
C PRO A 73 -0.58 -1.61 18.91
N TYR A 74 -1.66 -1.26 18.22
CA TYR A 74 -2.42 -0.05 18.49
C TYR A 74 -3.69 -0.40 19.27
N ASP A 75 -3.81 0.12 20.49
CA ASP A 75 -4.93 -0.17 21.42
C ASP A 75 -6.22 0.60 21.08
N GLY A 76 -6.36 1.10 19.85
CA GLY A 76 -7.56 1.80 19.40
C GLY A 76 -8.74 0.86 19.10
N ILE A 77 -9.93 1.46 18.89
CA ILE A 77 -11.22 0.75 18.69
C ILE A 77 -11.16 -0.30 17.57
N ASN A 78 -10.34 -0.08 16.53
CA ASN A 78 -10.22 -0.97 15.37
C ASN A 78 -8.99 -1.89 15.44
N GLY A 79 -8.23 -1.85 16.54
CA GLY A 79 -6.92 -2.50 16.64
C GLY A 79 -5.94 -1.98 15.58
N GLY A 80 -4.92 -2.78 15.29
CA GLY A 80 -3.94 -2.52 14.23
C GLY A 80 -2.51 -2.37 14.76
N TRP A 81 -1.66 -1.76 13.94
CA TRP A 81 -0.25 -1.56 14.22
C TRP A 81 0.09 -0.07 14.06
N ARG A 82 1.01 0.42 14.87
CA ARG A 82 1.49 1.79 14.83
C ARG A 82 3.02 1.84 14.91
N ASP A 83 3.56 2.97 14.49
CA ASP A 83 5.01 3.22 14.45
C ASP A 83 5.73 2.17 13.57
N GLY A 84 6.95 1.79 13.95
CA GLY A 84 7.79 0.87 13.19
C GLY A 84 8.69 1.63 12.23
N VAL A 85 9.96 1.23 12.21
CA VAL A 85 10.98 1.80 11.33
C VAL A 85 11.80 0.67 10.72
N CYS A 86 12.23 0.84 9.47
CA CYS A 86 13.11 -0.12 8.82
C CYS A 86 14.12 0.55 7.91
N VAL A 87 15.16 -0.18 7.54
CA VAL A 87 16.11 0.23 6.50
C VAL A 87 16.26 -0.86 5.46
N PHE A 88 16.06 -0.48 4.20
CA PHE A 88 16.46 -1.30 3.05
C PHE A 88 17.89 -0.92 2.67
N TYR A 89 18.72 -1.90 2.34
CA TYR A 89 20.11 -1.67 1.96
C TYR A 89 20.57 -2.63 0.87
N LYS A 90 21.36 -2.11 -0.07
CA LYS A 90 22.01 -2.86 -1.14
C LYS A 90 23.37 -2.25 -1.47
N ASN A 91 24.32 -3.08 -1.92
CA ASN A 91 25.68 -2.66 -2.27
C ASN A 91 26.41 -1.85 -1.18
N ILE A 92 26.08 -2.11 0.09
CA ILE A 92 26.69 -1.48 1.25
C ILE A 92 26.66 -2.46 2.42
N LYS A 93 27.69 -2.41 3.27
CA LYS A 93 27.73 -3.18 4.52
C LYS A 93 27.19 -2.32 5.65
N ILE A 94 26.20 -2.84 6.37
CA ILE A 94 25.66 -2.18 7.56
C ILE A 94 25.67 -3.11 8.76
N ARG A 95 25.73 -2.52 9.95
CA ARG A 95 25.49 -3.17 11.24
C ARG A 95 24.43 -2.37 11.99
N GLN A 96 23.34 -3.02 12.37
CA GLN A 96 22.34 -2.39 13.23
C GLN A 96 22.85 -2.40 14.68
N ILE A 97 22.81 -1.26 15.34
CA ILE A 97 23.21 -1.10 16.73
C ILE A 97 21.96 -1.23 17.59
N VAL A 98 21.98 -2.20 18.50
CA VAL A 98 20.92 -2.35 19.50
C VAL A 98 21.18 -1.35 20.61
N LEU A 99 20.31 -0.35 20.72
CA LEU A 99 20.41 0.65 21.79
C LEU A 99 20.27 -0.06 23.16
N PRO A 100 21.23 0.11 24.08
CA PRO A 100 21.23 -0.63 25.34
C PRO A 100 19.98 -0.33 26.17
N ARG A 101 19.42 -1.37 26.81
CA ARG A 101 18.20 -1.28 27.65
C ARG A 101 18.39 -0.46 28.95
N CYS A 102 19.59 0.04 29.25
CA CYS A 102 19.93 0.55 30.59
C CYS A 102 20.40 2.01 30.60
N LYS A 103 19.52 2.87 31.16
CA LYS A 103 19.78 4.01 32.05
C LYS A 103 20.72 5.14 31.56
N PHE A 104 20.18 6.01 30.74
CA PHE A 104 20.49 7.44 30.84
C PHE A 104 19.24 8.15 31.39
N ASP A 105 19.21 8.54 32.67
CA ASP A 105 18.11 9.27 33.33
C ASP A 105 16.67 8.74 33.09
N GLY A 106 16.51 7.45 32.82
CA GLY A 106 15.21 6.85 32.47
C GLY A 106 14.69 7.21 31.06
N LEU A 107 15.52 7.84 30.23
CA LEU A 107 15.23 8.25 28.85
C LEU A 107 15.54 7.11 27.86
N GLN A 108 14.71 6.07 27.83
CA GLN A 108 14.84 5.01 26.83
C GLN A 108 14.23 5.46 25.48
N PRO A 109 14.93 5.40 24.33
CA PRO A 109 14.28 5.59 23.05
C PRO A 109 13.36 4.40 22.74
N ASP A 110 12.19 4.69 22.17
CA ASP A 110 11.29 3.63 21.73
C ASP A 110 11.86 3.01 20.45
N PRO A 111 12.21 1.70 20.44
CA PRO A 111 12.92 1.09 19.31
C PRO A 111 12.09 1.15 18.02
N GLN A 112 10.77 1.08 18.11
CA GLN A 112 9.87 1.22 16.96
C GLN A 112 9.86 2.63 16.34
N ARG A 113 10.53 3.61 16.96
CA ARG A 113 10.63 5.00 16.50
C ARG A 113 12.06 5.44 16.22
N LEU A 114 13.08 4.67 16.63
CA LEU A 114 14.47 4.99 16.40
C LEU A 114 15.29 3.75 16.06
N MET A 115 15.94 3.76 14.91
CA MET A 115 16.91 2.75 14.51
C MET A 115 18.26 3.40 14.26
N LEU A 116 19.28 2.93 14.97
CA LEU A 116 20.67 3.28 14.71
C LEU A 116 21.34 2.20 13.87
N ILE A 117 21.93 2.60 12.74
CA ILE A 117 22.81 1.73 11.95
C ILE A 117 24.17 2.37 11.77
N GLU A 118 25.17 1.52 11.71
CA GLU A 118 26.52 1.84 11.26
C GLU A 118 26.67 1.35 9.82
N ALA A 119 27.11 2.21 8.92
CA ALA A 119 27.28 1.92 7.49
C ALA A 119 28.73 2.14 7.05
N MET A 120 29.31 1.15 6.38
CA MET A 120 30.63 1.23 5.77
C MET A 120 30.49 1.62 4.30
N SER A 121 31.01 2.80 3.94
CA SER A 121 30.94 3.37 2.60
C SER A 121 32.34 3.68 2.08
N ASP A 122 32.52 3.67 0.76
CA ASP A 122 33.77 4.09 0.12
C ASP A 122 34.06 5.60 0.27
N LEU A 123 33.10 6.38 0.80
CA LEU A 123 33.28 7.81 1.12
C LEU A 123 34.30 8.09 2.23
N SER A 124 34.45 7.16 3.17
CA SER A 124 35.20 7.38 4.39
C SER A 124 35.81 6.09 4.90
N THR A 125 36.99 6.19 5.50
CA THR A 125 37.57 5.07 6.26
C THR A 125 36.83 4.82 7.56
N ASN A 126 36.15 5.84 8.09
CA ASN A 126 35.32 5.72 9.30
C ASN A 126 33.89 5.35 8.92
N PRO A 127 33.20 4.55 9.74
CA PRO A 127 31.78 4.29 9.54
C PRO A 127 30.95 5.57 9.59
N ILE A 128 29.82 5.56 8.89
CA ILE A 128 28.78 6.58 8.98
C ILE A 128 27.62 6.01 9.81
N PHE A 129 27.23 6.72 10.86
CA PHE A 129 26.11 6.37 11.72
C PHE A 129 24.83 7.05 11.23
N PHE A 130 23.81 6.25 10.95
CA PHE A 130 22.49 6.75 10.57
C PHE A 130 21.48 6.49 11.67
N PHE A 131 20.80 7.55 12.10
CA PHE A 131 19.64 7.49 12.99
C PHE A 131 18.37 7.67 12.16
N ASN A 132 17.71 6.56 11.84
CA ASN A 132 16.38 6.56 11.24
C ASN A 132 15.33 6.83 12.33
N MET A 133 14.70 8.00 12.26
CA MET A 133 13.83 8.50 13.32
C MET A 133 12.39 8.74 12.85
N TYR A 134 11.45 8.33 13.69
CA TYR A 134 10.04 8.73 13.65
C TYR A 134 9.67 9.44 14.95
N PHE A 135 9.79 10.76 14.95
CA PHE A 135 9.55 11.58 16.14
C PHE A 135 8.06 11.65 16.50
N PRO A 136 7.69 11.76 17.79
CA PRO A 136 6.29 11.86 18.19
C PRO A 136 5.54 13.05 17.58
N ALA A 137 4.47 12.75 16.84
CA ALA A 137 3.56 13.73 16.25
C ALA A 137 3.15 14.85 17.24
N CYS A 138 3.21 16.10 16.77
CA CYS A 138 2.80 17.27 17.54
C CYS A 138 1.29 17.33 17.76
N ARG A 139 0.86 17.02 18.99
CA ARG A 139 -0.52 17.22 19.47
C ARG A 139 -0.52 18.07 20.74
N ASN A 140 -1.56 18.89 20.90
CA ASN A 140 -1.72 19.79 22.04
C ASN A 140 -2.34 19.07 23.25
N ASP A 141 -1.78 17.93 23.63
CA ASP A 141 -2.13 17.22 24.85
C ASP A 141 -0.90 17.03 25.73
N ALA A 142 -1.10 17.05 27.05
CA ALA A 142 0.00 17.06 28.02
C ALA A 142 0.88 15.81 27.95
N ILE A 143 0.34 14.67 27.51
CA ILE A 143 1.09 13.42 27.36
C ILE A 143 2.07 13.56 26.21
N ARG A 144 1.59 14.02 25.05
CA ARG A 144 2.41 14.20 23.86
C ARG A 144 3.47 15.26 24.04
N VAL A 145 3.17 16.35 24.74
CA VAL A 145 4.14 17.40 25.09
C VAL A 145 5.33 16.82 25.87
N ARG A 146 5.06 16.04 26.93
CA ARG A 146 6.12 15.41 27.74
C ARG A 146 6.93 14.39 26.95
N GLU A 147 6.27 13.65 26.07
CA GLU A 147 6.93 12.69 25.19
C GLU A 147 7.92 13.42 24.26
N GLN A 148 7.53 14.54 23.66
CA GLN A 148 8.42 15.33 22.81
C GLN A 148 9.63 15.90 23.55
N GLU A 149 9.42 16.42 24.76
CA GLU A 149 10.51 16.90 25.62
C GLU A 149 11.48 15.77 25.98
N ARG A 150 10.97 14.57 26.24
CA ARG A 150 11.78 13.36 26.45
C ARG A 150 12.61 13.04 25.21
N TRP A 151 12.01 13.07 24.01
CA TRP A 151 12.71 12.78 22.76
C TRP A 151 13.76 13.84 22.40
N LEU A 152 13.53 15.12 22.69
CA LEU A 152 14.55 16.17 22.53
C LEU A 152 15.77 15.91 23.43
N LYS A 153 15.58 15.45 24.66
CA LYS A 153 16.70 15.05 25.54
C LYS A 153 17.45 13.81 25.01
N ILE A 154 16.74 12.87 24.40
CA ILE A 154 17.35 11.71 23.74
C ILE A 154 18.24 12.16 22.56
N ILE A 155 17.75 13.09 21.74
CA ILE A 155 18.52 13.67 20.63
C ILE A 155 19.75 14.42 21.18
N ASP A 156 19.59 15.29 22.18
CA ASP A 156 20.70 16.01 22.82
C ASP A 156 21.80 15.06 23.32
N HIS A 157 21.41 13.97 23.98
CA HIS A 157 22.32 12.95 24.46
C HIS A 157 23.09 12.26 23.33
N PHE A 158 22.40 11.75 22.32
CA PHE A 158 23.07 11.05 21.22
C PHE A 158 23.90 11.98 20.35
N CYS A 159 23.49 13.25 20.21
CA CYS A 159 24.32 14.27 19.58
C CYS A 159 25.62 14.49 20.36
N ASP A 160 25.61 14.48 21.71
CA ASP A 160 26.84 14.56 22.51
C ASP A 160 27.71 13.31 22.39
N GLU A 161 27.09 12.12 22.48
CA GLU A 161 27.78 10.83 22.43
C GLU A 161 28.49 10.63 21.09
N TYR A 162 27.83 10.99 19.99
CA TYR A 162 28.33 10.79 18.62
C TYR A 162 28.91 12.06 17.98
N LYS A 163 29.17 13.14 18.74
CA LYS A 163 29.63 14.44 18.19
C LYS A 163 30.92 14.39 17.37
N ASN A 164 31.76 13.39 17.61
CA ASN A 164 33.04 13.20 16.91
C ASN A 164 32.96 12.19 15.75
N GLU A 165 31.77 11.62 15.52
CA GLU A 165 31.54 10.62 14.49
C GLU A 165 30.91 11.24 13.23
N LEU A 166 30.94 10.49 12.13
CA LEU A 166 30.17 10.82 10.93
C LEU A 166 28.72 10.40 11.16
N VAL A 167 27.82 11.36 11.36
CA VAL A 167 26.44 11.08 11.77
C VAL A 167 25.45 11.75 10.83
N VAL A 168 24.39 11.01 10.50
CA VAL A 168 23.21 11.47 9.77
C VAL A 168 21.96 11.10 10.56
N TRP A 169 21.21 12.07 11.04
CA TRP A 169 19.82 11.86 11.48
C TRP A 169 18.89 12.07 10.31
N ILE A 170 17.94 11.16 10.13
CA ILE A 170 17.08 11.17 8.95
C ILE A 170 15.70 10.58 9.26
N GLY A 171 14.65 11.20 8.76
CA GLY A 171 13.28 10.72 8.92
C GLY A 171 12.27 11.84 9.16
N ASP A 172 11.12 11.46 9.70
CA ASP A 172 10.03 12.39 10.05
C ASP A 172 10.21 12.88 11.49
N PHE A 173 10.59 14.15 11.63
CA PHE A 173 10.80 14.81 12.91
C PHE A 173 9.51 15.44 13.45
N ASN A 174 8.43 15.43 12.67
CA ASN A 174 7.12 15.96 13.05
C ASN A 174 7.13 17.42 13.54
N CYS A 175 8.18 18.18 13.25
CA CYS A 175 8.37 19.58 13.57
C CYS A 175 8.83 20.34 12.33
N GLU A 176 8.68 21.66 12.32
CA GLU A 176 9.04 22.49 11.17
C GLU A 176 9.30 23.91 11.63
N ARG A 177 10.21 24.63 10.97
CA ARG A 177 10.44 26.06 11.22
C ARG A 177 9.16 26.86 10.97
N LEU A 178 8.97 27.93 11.76
CA LEU A 178 7.92 28.90 11.49
C LEU A 178 8.09 29.50 10.08
N LYS A 179 7.05 29.39 9.25
CA LYS A 179 7.07 29.88 7.86
C LYS A 179 6.78 31.38 7.82
N SER A 180 7.41 32.10 6.90
CA SER A 180 7.26 33.56 6.75
C SER A 180 5.82 34.02 6.53
N TRP A 181 5.01 33.24 5.82
CA TRP A 181 3.60 33.54 5.55
C TRP A 181 2.63 33.10 6.66
N ASN A 182 3.12 32.41 7.70
CA ASN A 182 2.33 32.02 8.85
C ASN A 182 3.01 32.54 10.13
N ASP A 183 2.66 33.76 10.51
CA ASP A 183 3.26 34.52 11.60
C ASP A 183 2.87 34.03 13.01
N LYS A 184 2.02 33.00 13.11
CA LYS A 184 1.59 32.41 14.39
C LYS A 184 2.36 31.13 14.69
N PRO A 185 3.27 31.16 15.70
CA PRO A 185 3.91 29.96 16.20
C PRO A 185 2.90 28.88 16.58
N ASN A 186 3.27 27.64 16.33
CA ASN A 186 2.48 26.48 16.71
C ASN A 186 3.40 25.45 17.39
N ARG A 187 2.84 24.31 17.82
CA ARG A 187 3.62 23.31 18.54
C ARG A 187 4.80 22.77 17.73
N LYS A 188 4.66 22.60 16.41
CA LYS A 188 5.73 22.12 15.54
C LYS A 188 6.91 23.10 15.51
N SER A 189 6.63 24.41 15.40
CA SER A 189 7.68 25.42 15.41
C SER A 189 8.39 25.50 16.76
N TYR A 190 7.69 25.41 17.89
CA TYR A 190 8.34 25.38 19.20
C TYR A 190 9.25 24.15 19.41
N VAL A 191 8.83 22.98 18.92
CA VAL A 191 9.67 21.77 18.96
C VAL A 191 10.88 21.94 18.05
N PHE A 192 10.71 22.54 16.87
CA PHE A 192 11.81 22.82 15.95
C PHE A 192 12.80 23.81 16.54
N ASP A 193 12.36 24.91 17.16
CA ASP A 193 13.24 25.88 17.84
C ASP A 193 14.09 25.18 18.93
N SER A 194 13.48 24.24 19.66
CA SER A 194 14.19 23.47 20.69
C SER A 194 15.21 22.49 20.09
N LEU A 195 14.87 21.89 18.94
CA LEU A 195 15.79 21.04 18.18
C LEU A 195 16.96 21.88 17.66
N GLU A 196 16.71 23.06 17.10
CA GLU A 196 17.72 23.96 16.56
C GLU A 196 18.78 24.32 17.61
N VAL A 197 18.38 24.62 18.85
CA VAL A 197 19.33 24.84 19.97
C VAL A 197 20.25 23.64 20.18
N ILE A 198 19.75 22.41 20.05
CA ILE A 198 20.58 21.19 20.16
C ILE A 198 21.52 21.09 18.97
N LEU A 199 21.05 21.36 17.75
CA LEU A 199 21.88 21.30 16.55
C LEU A 199 23.02 22.31 16.61
N GLU A 200 22.74 23.56 17.00
CA GLU A 200 23.74 24.60 17.18
C GLU A 200 24.80 24.21 18.23
N LYS A 201 24.36 23.67 19.38
CA LYS A 201 25.23 23.24 20.49
C LYS A 201 26.32 22.26 20.03
N TYR A 202 25.99 21.31 19.15
CA TYR A 202 26.95 20.32 18.64
C TYR A 202 27.45 20.61 17.21
N GLY A 203 26.95 21.69 16.60
CA GLY A 203 27.21 22.07 15.21
C GLY A 203 26.73 21.06 14.17
N PHE A 204 25.59 20.42 14.42
CA PHE A 204 24.87 19.73 13.37
C PHE A 204 24.25 20.75 12.41
N LEU A 205 24.14 20.37 11.14
CA LEU A 205 23.50 21.17 10.10
C LEU A 205 22.24 20.45 9.62
N ASP A 206 21.12 21.15 9.55
CA ASP A 206 19.96 20.69 8.80
C ASP A 206 20.18 20.93 7.31
N VAL A 207 20.41 19.86 6.56
CA VAL A 207 20.66 19.92 5.11
C VAL A 207 19.42 20.39 4.36
N THR A 208 18.22 20.07 4.87
CA THR A 208 16.97 20.45 4.23
C THR A 208 16.78 21.97 4.29
N ASP A 209 16.92 22.58 5.47
CA ASP A 209 16.81 24.03 5.66
C ASP A 209 17.94 24.81 4.96
N HIS A 210 19.13 24.20 4.84
CA HIS A 210 20.26 24.80 4.15
C HIS A 210 20.11 24.79 2.62
N LEU A 211 19.61 23.70 2.03
CA LEU A 211 19.51 23.53 0.58
C LEU A 211 18.16 23.97 -0.01
N TRP A 212 17.11 24.12 0.79
CA TRP A 212 15.75 24.38 0.30
C TRP A 212 15.26 25.79 0.61
N GLU A 213 14.45 26.34 -0.30
CA GLU A 213 13.69 27.58 -0.07
C GLU A 213 12.42 27.29 0.74
N GLU A 214 11.75 28.35 1.19
CA GLU A 214 10.60 28.23 2.10
C GLU A 214 9.45 27.35 1.55
N ASN A 215 9.28 27.30 0.23
CA ASN A 215 8.20 26.61 -0.49
C ASN A 215 8.44 25.10 -0.75
N VAL A 216 9.46 24.52 -0.14
CA VAL A 216 9.70 23.07 -0.22
C VAL A 216 9.01 22.37 0.96
N PHE A 217 8.23 21.34 0.65
CA PHE A 217 7.39 20.66 1.62
C PHE A 217 7.51 19.13 1.44
N THR A 218 7.38 18.41 2.54
CA THR A 218 7.57 16.96 2.58
C THR A 218 6.31 16.23 3.01
N ARG A 219 5.23 16.95 3.36
CA ARG A 219 3.94 16.37 3.71
C ARG A 219 2.76 17.14 3.13
N HIS A 220 1.79 16.42 2.57
CA HIS A 220 0.51 16.97 2.11
C HIS A 220 -0.67 16.57 3.00
N ALA A 221 -1.81 17.22 2.77
CA ALA A 221 -3.04 16.84 3.47
C ALA A 221 -3.39 15.37 3.18
N PRO A 222 -3.91 14.63 4.20
CA PRO A 222 -4.25 13.22 4.04
C PRO A 222 -5.36 13.03 2.99
N HIS A 223 -5.29 11.94 2.24
CA HIS A 223 -6.19 11.59 1.12
C HIS A 223 -7.69 11.60 1.49
N PHE A 224 -8.02 11.48 2.78
CA PHE A 224 -9.39 11.47 3.29
C PHE A 224 -9.99 12.86 3.52
N SER A 225 -9.24 13.95 3.30
CA SER A 225 -9.76 15.31 3.51
C SER A 225 -10.59 15.80 2.32
N ASN A 226 -11.70 16.48 2.61
CA ASN A 226 -12.55 17.12 1.59
C ASN A 226 -11.92 18.37 0.94
N LYS A 227 -10.63 18.63 1.13
CA LYS A 227 -9.89 19.74 0.49
C LYS A 227 -9.03 19.24 -0.68
N VAL A 228 -8.56 20.16 -1.54
CA VAL A 228 -7.46 19.89 -2.48
C VAL A 228 -6.23 19.54 -1.64
N ASN A 229 -5.48 18.50 -2.01
CA ASN A 229 -4.25 18.12 -1.31
C ASN A 229 -3.19 19.19 -1.58
N HIS A 230 -3.20 20.25 -0.78
CA HIS A 230 -2.08 21.18 -0.72
C HIS A 230 -0.94 20.48 0.04
N ILE A 231 0.28 20.65 -0.43
CA ILE A 231 1.47 20.28 0.35
C ILE A 231 1.63 21.38 1.40
N VAL A 232 1.66 21.00 2.68
CA VAL A 232 1.37 21.93 3.81
C VAL A 232 2.48 22.04 4.84
N SER A 233 3.38 21.07 4.94
CA SER A 233 4.41 21.05 5.97
C SER A 233 5.72 20.45 5.48
N MET A 234 6.83 20.88 6.09
CA MET A 234 8.16 20.30 5.93
C MET A 234 8.53 19.59 7.24
N LEU A 235 8.21 18.30 7.35
CA LEU A 235 8.35 17.51 8.59
C LEU A 235 9.51 16.51 8.56
N ASP A 236 9.91 16.12 7.35
CA ASP A 236 11.02 15.21 7.12
C ASP A 236 12.34 15.99 6.97
N HIS A 237 13.33 15.66 7.81
CA HIS A 237 14.61 16.36 7.87
C HIS A 237 15.80 15.41 7.70
N VAL A 238 16.95 16.00 7.33
CA VAL A 238 18.24 15.32 7.21
C VAL A 238 19.29 16.17 7.92
N LEU A 239 19.72 15.73 9.10
CA LEU A 239 20.63 16.47 9.97
C LEU A 239 22.00 15.80 9.98
N ILE A 240 23.07 16.55 9.73
CA ILE A 240 24.41 15.98 9.56
C ILE A 240 25.42 16.57 10.55
N SER A 241 26.31 15.73 11.09
CA SER A 241 27.38 16.19 11.98
C SER A 241 28.42 17.04 11.25
N ARG A 242 29.26 17.78 11.99
CA ARG A 242 30.38 18.57 11.41
C ARG A 242 31.26 17.75 10.48
N GLY A 243 31.55 16.50 10.85
CA GLY A 243 32.37 15.62 10.03
C GLY A 243 31.72 15.26 8.69
N MET A 244 30.39 15.21 8.62
CA MET A 244 29.66 14.95 7.39
C MET A 244 29.56 16.17 6.46
N GLN A 245 29.70 17.39 7.00
CA GLN A 245 29.60 18.63 6.22
C GLN A 245 30.75 18.84 5.22
N VAL A 246 31.84 18.07 5.35
CA VAL A 246 33.00 18.13 4.42
C VAL A 246 32.75 17.42 3.09
N TYR A 247 31.66 16.67 2.97
CA TYR A 247 31.26 16.00 1.74
C TYR A 247 30.31 16.88 0.94
N HIS A 248 30.36 16.77 -0.39
CA HIS A 248 29.35 17.35 -1.25
C HIS A 248 28.00 16.67 -1.00
N GLN A 249 26.96 17.47 -0.74
CA GLN A 249 25.62 16.99 -0.40
C GLN A 249 24.62 17.34 -1.50
N THR A 250 23.74 16.41 -1.82
CA THR A 250 22.44 16.71 -2.40
C THR A 250 21.35 16.21 -1.44
N CYS A 251 20.22 16.91 -1.40
CA CYS A 251 19.03 16.52 -0.65
C CYS A 251 17.83 17.07 -1.42
N ILE A 252 16.99 16.20 -1.97
CA ILE A 252 15.96 16.57 -2.94
C ILE A 252 14.66 15.79 -2.63
N PRO A 253 13.53 16.47 -2.40
CA PRO A 253 12.22 15.84 -2.33
C PRO A 253 11.75 15.42 -3.72
N LEU A 254 11.19 14.22 -3.82
CA LEU A 254 10.79 13.59 -5.07
C LEU A 254 9.28 13.73 -5.29
N TYR A 255 8.87 14.88 -5.83
CA TYR A 255 7.45 15.17 -6.11
C TYR A 255 6.86 14.39 -7.30
N ASN A 256 7.70 13.83 -8.17
CA ASN A 256 7.26 12.97 -9.26
C ASN A 256 7.09 11.50 -8.83
N GLY A 257 7.16 11.27 -7.50
CA GLY A 257 6.94 10.00 -6.81
C GLY A 257 5.49 9.53 -6.79
N PRO A 258 5.24 8.35 -6.22
CA PRO A 258 3.89 7.82 -6.04
C PRO A 258 3.26 8.46 -4.81
N LEU A 259 2.91 9.75 -4.94
CA LEU A 259 2.35 10.59 -3.87
C LEU A 259 0.95 10.15 -3.40
N ASP A 260 0.41 9.08 -3.97
CA ASP A 260 -0.83 8.44 -3.53
C ASP A 260 -0.61 7.31 -2.53
N LEU A 261 0.64 6.88 -2.34
CA LEU A 261 0.98 5.83 -1.37
C LEU A 261 1.12 6.33 0.05
N SER A 262 1.54 7.57 0.23
CA SER A 262 1.76 8.19 1.54
C SER A 262 1.44 9.67 1.44
N ASP A 263 1.01 10.28 2.55
CA ASP A 263 0.90 11.72 2.65
C ASP A 263 2.27 12.42 2.79
N HIS A 264 3.36 11.66 2.82
CA HIS A 264 4.74 12.14 2.82
C HIS A 264 5.46 11.90 1.48
N VAL A 265 6.28 12.89 1.12
CA VAL A 265 7.15 12.90 -0.06
C VAL A 265 8.48 12.26 0.29
N ASN A 266 8.95 11.34 -0.54
CA ASN A 266 10.27 10.73 -0.39
C ASN A 266 11.38 11.77 -0.62
N ILE A 267 12.40 11.77 0.22
CA ILE A 267 13.60 12.61 0.06
C ILE A 267 14.77 11.72 -0.36
N GLN A 268 15.43 12.07 -1.46
CA GLN A 268 16.70 11.47 -1.87
C GLN A 268 17.87 12.37 -1.48
N CYS A 269 18.88 11.77 -0.87
CA CYS A 269 20.15 12.42 -0.56
C CYS A 269 21.31 11.71 -1.23
N SER A 270 22.39 12.46 -1.47
CA SER A 270 23.66 11.87 -1.87
C SER A 270 24.85 12.58 -1.26
N ASN A 271 25.85 11.80 -0.87
CA ASN A 271 27.14 12.29 -0.40
C ASN A 271 28.23 11.88 -1.38
N LYS A 272 29.14 12.80 -1.70
CA LYS A 272 30.31 12.56 -2.54
C LYS A 272 31.54 13.28 -1.98
N VAL A 273 32.73 12.78 -2.23
CA VAL A 273 33.98 13.50 -1.91
C VAL A 273 33.96 14.88 -2.57
N ALA A 274 34.18 15.91 -1.77
CA ALA A 274 34.20 17.29 -2.26
C ALA A 274 35.38 17.51 -3.22
N THR A 275 35.11 18.23 -4.32
CA THR A 275 36.10 18.59 -5.35
C THR A 275 35.89 20.04 -5.77
N ALA A 276 36.79 20.60 -6.57
CA ALA A 276 36.60 21.93 -7.14
C ALA A 276 35.32 22.03 -8.00
N GLN A 277 34.90 20.92 -8.64
CA GLN A 277 33.67 20.85 -9.44
C GLN A 277 32.42 20.66 -8.58
N PHE A 278 32.54 19.95 -7.46
CA PHE A 278 31.46 19.63 -6.52
C PHE A 278 31.91 19.99 -5.10
N PRO A 279 31.88 21.28 -4.72
CA PRO A 279 32.38 21.70 -3.42
C PRO A 279 31.55 21.08 -2.28
N ALA A 280 32.20 20.85 -1.15
CA ALA A 280 31.51 20.63 0.13
C ALA A 280 30.61 21.85 0.33
N VAL A 281 29.30 21.60 0.42
CA VAL A 281 28.17 22.53 0.30
C VAL A 281 28.57 24.02 0.19
N PRO A 282 28.48 24.59 -1.03
CA PRO A 282 27.27 25.38 -1.33
C PRO A 282 26.73 25.12 -2.74
N VAL A 283 25.42 24.85 -2.85
CA VAL A 283 24.69 25.06 -4.11
C VAL A 283 24.21 26.51 -4.09
N VAL A 284 24.58 27.29 -5.12
CA VAL A 284 24.49 28.76 -5.24
C VAL A 284 23.03 29.28 -5.40
N GLY A 285 22.07 28.52 -4.89
CA GLY A 285 20.65 28.85 -4.89
C GLY A 285 19.94 27.74 -4.15
N LYS A 286 19.19 28.11 -3.11
CA LYS A 286 18.28 27.18 -2.48
C LYS A 286 17.26 26.71 -3.52
N MET A 287 16.88 25.45 -3.43
CA MET A 287 15.92 24.84 -4.34
C MET A 287 14.52 25.41 -4.10
N VAL A 288 13.91 25.99 -5.13
CA VAL A 288 12.47 26.26 -5.17
C VAL A 288 11.80 25.13 -5.93
N CYS A 289 10.78 24.52 -5.34
CA CYS A 289 9.89 23.62 -6.06
C CYS A 289 8.46 24.07 -5.78
N ASP A 290 7.71 24.36 -6.82
CA ASP A 290 6.26 24.50 -6.65
C ASP A 290 5.69 23.10 -6.37
N PRO A 291 4.99 22.91 -5.23
CA PRO A 291 4.37 21.63 -4.94
C PRO A 291 3.35 21.28 -6.05
N PRO A 292 3.38 20.06 -6.63
CA PRO A 292 2.39 19.69 -7.63
C PRO A 292 0.98 19.70 -7.03
N VAL A 293 0.00 20.15 -7.82
CA VAL A 293 -1.41 19.96 -7.49
C VAL A 293 -1.72 18.48 -7.67
N ILE A 294 -1.85 17.74 -6.56
CA ILE A 294 -2.18 16.30 -6.60
C ILE A 294 -3.68 16.16 -6.92
N PRO A 295 -4.09 15.69 -8.11
CA PRO A 295 -5.50 15.52 -8.44
C PRO A 295 -6.07 14.34 -7.62
N ARG A 296 -7.28 14.50 -7.06
CA ARG A 296 -7.98 13.44 -6.30
C ARG A 296 -8.14 12.09 -7.01
N ASN A 297 -8.03 12.09 -8.34
CA ASN A 297 -8.40 10.98 -9.21
C ASN A 297 -7.30 10.66 -10.23
N HIS A 298 -6.06 10.44 -9.79
CA HIS A 298 -5.27 9.48 -10.54
C HIS A 298 -5.97 8.13 -10.38
N ARG A 299 -6.84 7.77 -11.33
CA ARG A 299 -7.27 6.38 -11.50
C ARG A 299 -6.00 5.63 -11.89
N ARG A 300 -5.31 5.16 -10.86
CA ARG A 300 -4.04 4.51 -11.01
C ARG A 300 -4.27 3.09 -11.47
N GLU A 301 -3.65 2.76 -12.59
CA GLU A 301 -3.64 1.41 -13.12
C GLU A 301 -2.54 0.63 -12.41
N PHE A 302 -2.93 -0.38 -11.63
CA PHE A 302 -2.04 -1.36 -11.04
C PHE A 302 -1.75 -2.44 -12.08
N SER A 303 -0.53 -2.50 -12.59
CA SER A 303 -0.10 -3.47 -13.61
C SER A 303 0.84 -4.52 -13.03
N CYS A 304 0.51 -5.80 -13.17
CA CYS A 304 1.38 -6.90 -12.80
C CYS A 304 2.20 -7.38 -14.00
N ILE A 305 3.41 -7.93 -13.76
CA ILE A 305 4.30 -8.53 -14.77
C ILE A 305 3.60 -9.63 -15.61
N CYS A 306 2.56 -10.26 -15.08
CA CYS A 306 1.74 -11.21 -15.86
C CYS A 306 0.85 -10.54 -16.94
N GLY A 307 0.78 -9.21 -16.99
CA GLY A 307 -0.07 -8.43 -17.90
C GLY A 307 -1.46 -8.07 -17.34
N TYR A 308 -1.76 -8.39 -16.07
CA TYR A 308 -3.01 -7.99 -15.43
C TYR A 308 -2.99 -6.51 -15.04
N ILE A 309 -4.02 -5.77 -15.44
CA ILE A 309 -4.21 -4.35 -15.09
C ILE A 309 -5.52 -4.20 -14.31
N SER A 310 -5.48 -3.44 -13.21
CA SER A 310 -6.68 -3.07 -12.45
C SER A 310 -6.61 -1.62 -12.04
N ILE A 311 -7.75 -0.92 -12.06
CA ILE A 311 -7.89 0.41 -11.45
C ILE A 311 -8.41 0.35 -10.01
N ASP A 312 -8.75 -0.86 -9.54
CA ASP A 312 -9.18 -1.12 -8.17
C ASP A 312 -8.09 -1.89 -7.41
N ARG A 313 -7.65 -1.28 -6.30
CA ARG A 313 -6.59 -1.79 -5.42
C ARG A 313 -6.96 -3.13 -4.76
N SER A 314 -8.22 -3.29 -4.38
CA SER A 314 -8.69 -4.55 -3.76
C SER A 314 -8.59 -5.73 -4.74
N ASN A 315 -8.93 -5.48 -6.01
CA ASN A 315 -8.78 -6.47 -7.08
C ASN A 315 -7.31 -6.79 -7.39
N TYR A 316 -6.43 -5.79 -7.39
CA TYR A 316 -4.99 -6.00 -7.60
C TYR A 316 -4.33 -6.79 -6.46
N GLY A 317 -4.60 -6.44 -5.20
CA GLY A 317 -4.09 -7.19 -4.05
C GLY A 317 -4.57 -8.66 -4.01
N ARG A 318 -5.82 -8.92 -4.43
CA ARG A 318 -6.33 -10.30 -4.59
C ARG A 318 -5.65 -11.03 -5.75
N HIS A 319 -5.34 -10.32 -6.83
CA HIS A 319 -4.60 -10.86 -7.96
C HIS A 319 -3.20 -11.34 -7.53
N LEU A 320 -2.43 -10.49 -6.83
CA LEU A 320 -1.05 -10.80 -6.39
C LEU A 320 -0.97 -12.07 -5.55
N LYS A 321 -1.95 -12.32 -4.66
CA LYS A 321 -2.03 -13.55 -3.84
C LYS A 321 -2.07 -14.85 -4.65
N THR A 322 -2.45 -14.78 -5.93
CA THR A 322 -2.63 -15.95 -6.81
C THR A 322 -1.75 -15.90 -8.06
N CYS A 323 -0.96 -14.83 -8.21
CA CYS A 323 -0.13 -14.59 -9.38
C CYS A 323 1.15 -15.42 -9.32
N THR A 324 1.49 -16.11 -10.41
CA THR A 324 2.68 -16.95 -10.54
C THR A 324 3.76 -16.31 -11.42
N GLY A 325 3.60 -15.04 -11.84
CA GLY A 325 4.58 -14.32 -12.67
C GLY A 325 4.65 -14.74 -14.15
N THR A 326 3.70 -15.55 -14.63
CA THR A 326 3.58 -15.96 -16.04
C THR A 326 2.41 -15.26 -16.74
N THR A 327 2.52 -15.00 -18.03
CA THR A 327 1.54 -14.26 -18.84
C THR A 327 0.10 -14.73 -18.62
N TYR A 328 -0.82 -13.77 -18.46
CA TYR A 328 -2.22 -13.96 -18.12
C TYR A 328 -2.94 -14.79 -19.19
N THR A 329 -3.39 -16.01 -18.84
CA THR A 329 -4.33 -16.79 -19.65
C THR A 329 -5.64 -17.01 -18.89
N THR A 330 -6.74 -16.82 -19.60
CA THR A 330 -8.10 -17.16 -19.17
C THR A 330 -8.60 -18.44 -19.84
N VAL A 331 -7.81 -19.01 -20.76
CA VAL A 331 -8.18 -20.17 -21.56
C VAL A 331 -7.81 -21.46 -20.83
N CYS A 332 -8.78 -22.37 -20.73
CA CYS A 332 -8.56 -23.70 -20.18
C CYS A 332 -7.81 -24.58 -21.17
N GLU A 333 -6.60 -25.00 -20.82
CA GLU A 333 -5.80 -25.91 -21.64
C GLU A 333 -6.44 -27.30 -21.86
N LEU A 334 -7.41 -27.69 -21.01
CA LEU A 334 -8.08 -28.99 -21.11
C LEU A 334 -9.23 -28.98 -22.14
N CYS A 335 -9.84 -27.83 -22.41
CA CYS A 335 -11.01 -27.77 -23.32
C CYS A 335 -11.06 -26.52 -24.23
N ASN A 336 -10.01 -25.70 -24.21
CA ASN A 336 -9.88 -24.42 -24.90
C ASN A 336 -11.00 -23.40 -24.63
N LEU A 337 -11.73 -23.53 -23.52
CA LEU A 337 -12.74 -22.55 -23.13
C LEU A 337 -12.07 -21.32 -22.48
N ASP A 338 -12.33 -20.14 -23.02
CA ASP A 338 -12.02 -18.88 -22.37
C ASP A 338 -12.99 -18.62 -21.21
N CYS A 339 -12.47 -18.62 -19.98
CA CYS A 339 -13.22 -18.44 -18.75
C CYS A 339 -13.35 -16.97 -18.32
N GLY A 340 -12.84 -16.02 -19.11
CA GLY A 340 -12.92 -14.57 -18.89
C GLY A 340 -12.11 -14.03 -17.71
N ASN A 341 -11.70 -14.86 -16.74
CA ASN A 341 -10.73 -14.53 -15.69
C ASN A 341 -10.15 -15.80 -15.01
N ARG A 342 -9.01 -15.65 -14.32
CA ARG A 342 -8.29 -16.77 -13.68
C ARG A 342 -9.07 -17.46 -12.55
N GLY A 343 -9.87 -16.72 -11.77
CA GLY A 343 -10.67 -17.31 -10.68
C GLY A 343 -11.75 -18.27 -11.22
N GLN A 344 -12.39 -17.89 -12.32
CA GLN A 344 -13.30 -18.77 -13.04
C GLN A 344 -12.56 -19.91 -13.74
N LEU A 345 -11.36 -19.67 -14.28
CA LEU A 345 -10.53 -20.72 -14.86
C LEU A 345 -10.13 -21.80 -13.83
N VAL A 346 -9.72 -21.42 -12.62
CA VAL A 346 -9.36 -22.38 -11.56
C VAL A 346 -10.57 -23.23 -11.17
N ARG A 347 -11.73 -22.60 -10.96
CA ARG A 347 -12.99 -23.31 -10.67
C ARG A 347 -13.46 -24.18 -11.84
N HIS A 348 -13.25 -23.71 -13.06
CA HIS A 348 -13.55 -24.46 -14.27
C HIS A 348 -12.64 -25.70 -14.36
N LYS A 349 -11.32 -25.56 -14.17
CA LYS A 349 -10.36 -26.69 -14.19
C LYS A 349 -10.69 -27.76 -13.16
N THR A 350 -11.18 -27.38 -11.97
CA THR A 350 -11.60 -28.36 -10.95
C THR A 350 -12.81 -29.21 -11.33
N ALA A 351 -13.64 -28.74 -12.27
CA ALA A 351 -14.86 -29.43 -12.71
C ALA A 351 -14.82 -29.86 -14.19
N CYS A 352 -13.79 -29.48 -14.94
CA CYS A 352 -13.61 -29.79 -16.35
C CYS A 352 -12.96 -31.15 -16.51
N THR A 353 -13.57 -32.01 -17.31
CA THR A 353 -13.07 -33.37 -17.57
C THR A 353 -12.05 -33.44 -18.71
N GLY A 354 -11.86 -32.34 -19.44
CA GLY A 354 -10.96 -32.26 -20.60
C GLY A 354 -11.43 -33.02 -21.84
N GLY A 355 -12.66 -33.55 -21.85
CA GLY A 355 -13.24 -34.29 -22.98
C GLY A 355 -14.70 -33.94 -23.25
N GLU A 356 -15.19 -34.29 -24.45
CA GLU A 356 -16.59 -34.13 -24.85
C GLU A 356 -17.47 -35.20 -24.18
N LEU A 357 -18.40 -34.77 -23.33
CA LEU A 357 -19.37 -35.64 -22.68
C LEU A 357 -20.67 -35.65 -23.50
N LYS A 358 -21.09 -36.84 -23.96
CA LYS A 358 -22.30 -37.01 -24.77
C LYS A 358 -23.47 -37.48 -23.90
N CYS A 359 -24.67 -37.00 -24.22
CA CYS A 359 -25.90 -37.48 -23.59
C CYS A 359 -26.10 -38.98 -23.83
N THR A 360 -26.26 -39.74 -22.75
CA THR A 360 -26.43 -41.19 -22.78
C THR A 360 -27.82 -41.65 -23.21
N ILE A 361 -28.79 -40.72 -23.28
CA ILE A 361 -30.21 -40.99 -23.56
C ILE A 361 -30.58 -40.61 -25.03
N GLY A 362 -29.59 -40.59 -25.93
CA GLY A 362 -29.82 -40.53 -27.38
C GLY A 362 -30.05 -39.14 -27.98
N CYS A 363 -29.64 -38.05 -27.30
CA CYS A 363 -29.62 -36.72 -27.89
C CYS A 363 -28.19 -36.32 -28.31
N GLU A 364 -28.05 -35.58 -29.42
CA GLU A 364 -26.74 -35.20 -29.98
C GLU A 364 -26.04 -34.04 -29.24
N LYS A 365 -26.50 -33.68 -28.03
CA LYS A 365 -25.87 -32.59 -27.27
C LYS A 365 -24.60 -33.04 -26.57
N ILE A 366 -23.59 -32.18 -26.66
CA ILE A 366 -22.26 -32.35 -26.08
C ILE A 366 -22.08 -31.36 -24.94
N PHE A 367 -21.51 -31.82 -23.84
CA PHE A 367 -21.25 -31.06 -22.62
C PHE A 367 -19.76 -31.11 -22.28
N ARG A 368 -19.26 -30.08 -21.61
CA ARG A 368 -17.85 -29.99 -21.17
C ARG A 368 -17.68 -30.08 -19.65
N LEU A 369 -18.79 -30.08 -18.91
CA LEU A 369 -18.86 -30.22 -17.47
C LEU A 369 -19.80 -31.39 -17.13
N GLN A 370 -19.37 -32.25 -16.21
CA GLN A 370 -20.14 -33.42 -15.77
C GLN A 370 -21.48 -33.02 -15.14
N SER A 371 -21.50 -31.94 -14.35
CA SER A 371 -22.72 -31.42 -13.71
C SER A 371 -23.76 -30.90 -14.72
N GLU A 372 -23.33 -30.38 -15.87
CA GLU A 372 -24.23 -29.93 -16.93
C GLU A 372 -24.87 -31.11 -17.66
N LEU A 373 -24.10 -32.17 -17.92
CA LEU A 373 -24.61 -33.42 -18.48
C LEU A 373 -25.61 -34.07 -17.52
N GLU A 374 -25.26 -34.22 -16.24
CA GLU A 374 -26.15 -34.82 -15.23
C GLU A 374 -27.44 -34.03 -15.07
N TRP A 375 -27.36 -32.69 -15.05
CA TRP A 375 -28.55 -31.84 -15.03
C TRP A 375 -29.37 -32.00 -16.31
N HIS A 376 -28.71 -32.02 -17.47
CA HIS A 376 -29.38 -32.24 -18.74
C HIS A 376 -30.13 -33.58 -18.77
N GLU A 377 -29.47 -34.68 -18.43
CA GLU A 377 -30.03 -36.04 -18.45
C GLU A 377 -31.17 -36.20 -17.45
N LYS A 378 -31.02 -35.65 -16.24
CA LYS A 378 -32.05 -35.64 -15.20
C LYS A 378 -33.39 -35.09 -15.70
N PHE A 379 -33.37 -34.12 -16.60
CA PHE A 379 -34.57 -33.52 -17.20
C PHE A 379 -34.77 -33.88 -18.68
N CYS A 380 -33.88 -34.69 -19.25
CA CYS A 380 -34.03 -35.28 -20.58
C CYS A 380 -34.85 -36.59 -20.52
N ASN A 381 -35.04 -37.15 -19.32
CA ASN A 381 -35.87 -38.33 -19.11
C ASN A 381 -37.34 -38.12 -19.52
N GLY A 382 -37.78 -38.87 -20.54
CA GLY A 382 -39.16 -39.32 -20.64
C GLY A 382 -40.24 -38.32 -21.07
N ILE A 383 -39.89 -37.23 -21.77
CA ILE A 383 -40.92 -36.34 -22.35
C ILE A 383 -41.52 -37.01 -23.60
N GLU A 384 -42.50 -37.87 -23.38
CA GLU A 384 -43.45 -38.32 -24.41
C GLU A 384 -44.50 -37.24 -24.61
N GLY A 385 -44.56 -36.69 -25.83
CA GLY A 385 -45.50 -35.64 -26.22
C GLY A 385 -45.06 -34.21 -25.89
N THR A 386 -46.05 -33.32 -25.83
CA THR A 386 -45.90 -31.85 -25.72
C THR A 386 -46.60 -31.26 -24.50
N VAL A 387 -47.20 -32.11 -23.66
CA VAL A 387 -48.00 -31.70 -22.50
C VAL A 387 -47.15 -31.66 -21.24
N CYS A 388 -47.29 -30.59 -20.44
CA CYS A 388 -46.63 -30.46 -19.16
C CYS A 388 -47.25 -31.40 -18.11
N PRO A 389 -46.46 -32.29 -17.47
CA PRO A 389 -46.99 -33.20 -16.45
C PRO A 389 -47.43 -32.49 -15.16
N ASN A 390 -46.93 -31.27 -14.89
CA ASN A 390 -47.22 -30.53 -13.66
C ASN A 390 -48.46 -29.64 -13.74
N CYS A 391 -48.87 -29.22 -14.95
CA CYS A 391 -50.00 -28.31 -15.12
C CYS A 391 -50.93 -28.66 -16.29
N ALA A 392 -50.67 -29.77 -16.98
CA ALA A 392 -51.41 -30.26 -18.14
C ALA A 392 -51.50 -29.28 -19.33
N LYS A 393 -50.68 -28.22 -19.35
CA LYS A 393 -50.62 -27.29 -20.48
C LYS A 393 -49.89 -27.93 -21.64
N ASP A 394 -50.52 -27.89 -22.82
CA ASP A 394 -49.94 -28.37 -24.08
C ASP A 394 -49.08 -27.28 -24.74
N PHE A 395 -48.04 -27.68 -25.45
CA PHE A 395 -47.08 -26.80 -26.10
C PHE A 395 -46.87 -27.22 -27.55
N GLU A 396 -46.56 -26.28 -28.42
CA GLU A 396 -46.39 -26.58 -29.86
C GLU A 396 -45.19 -27.51 -30.14
N ASN A 397 -44.19 -27.49 -29.26
CA ASN A 397 -43.01 -28.34 -29.38
C ASN A 397 -42.35 -28.58 -28.02
N LYS A 398 -41.50 -29.62 -27.99
CA LYS A 398 -40.74 -30.02 -26.79
C LYS A 398 -39.83 -28.90 -26.27
N THR A 399 -39.33 -28.02 -27.13
CA THR A 399 -38.50 -26.86 -26.73
C THR A 399 -39.29 -25.86 -25.89
N SER A 400 -40.53 -25.56 -26.31
CA SER A 400 -41.43 -24.64 -25.60
C SER A 400 -41.87 -25.22 -24.27
N LEU A 401 -42.17 -26.53 -24.23
CA LEU A 401 -42.44 -27.24 -22.98
C LEU A 401 -41.23 -27.19 -22.02
N ARG A 402 -40.01 -27.35 -22.52
CA ARG A 402 -38.78 -27.29 -21.70
C ARG A 402 -38.56 -25.91 -21.08
N ASN A 403 -38.79 -24.85 -21.84
CA ASN A 403 -38.74 -23.47 -21.32
C ASN A 403 -39.84 -23.23 -20.26
N HIS A 404 -41.05 -23.74 -20.49
CA HIS A 404 -42.12 -23.65 -19.50
C HIS A 404 -41.78 -24.35 -18.18
N LEU A 405 -41.27 -25.59 -18.23
CA LEU A 405 -40.87 -26.33 -17.03
C LEU A 405 -39.79 -25.59 -16.24
N ARG A 406 -38.82 -25.00 -16.95
CA ARG A 406 -37.73 -24.21 -16.37
C ARG A 406 -38.22 -22.97 -15.62
N HIS A 407 -39.18 -22.23 -16.19
CA HIS A 407 -39.56 -20.90 -15.70
C HIS A 407 -40.85 -20.87 -14.87
N THR A 408 -41.75 -21.84 -15.05
CA THR A 408 -43.09 -21.80 -14.45
C THR A 408 -43.31 -22.86 -13.38
N CYS A 409 -42.62 -24.01 -13.48
CA CYS A 409 -42.82 -25.14 -12.56
C CYS A 409 -41.78 -25.24 -11.44
N ASN A 410 -40.61 -24.59 -11.57
CA ASN A 410 -39.49 -24.73 -10.63
C ASN A 410 -39.24 -23.45 -9.79
N GLY A 411 -40.23 -22.99 -9.03
CA GLY A 411 -40.06 -21.97 -7.99
C GLY A 411 -40.35 -22.52 -6.58
N PRO A 412 -39.61 -22.14 -5.52
CA PRO A 412 -39.97 -22.44 -4.15
C PRO A 412 -41.02 -21.45 -3.60
N LYS A 413 -41.87 -21.99 -2.71
CA LYS A 413 -42.86 -21.36 -1.82
C LYS A 413 -44.09 -20.70 -2.46
N ASN A 414 -45.23 -21.09 -1.88
CA ASN A 414 -46.58 -20.62 -2.11
C ASN A 414 -46.65 -19.12 -2.42
N LEU A 415 -47.04 -18.80 -3.65
CA LEU A 415 -47.31 -17.43 -4.06
C LEU A 415 -48.66 -17.05 -3.47
N THR A 416 -48.68 -16.05 -2.58
CA THR A 416 -49.88 -15.63 -1.87
C THR A 416 -50.49 -14.43 -2.57
N CYS A 417 -51.78 -14.50 -2.90
CA CYS A 417 -52.50 -13.31 -3.37
C CYS A 417 -52.51 -12.25 -2.25
N PRO A 418 -52.01 -11.02 -2.50
CA PRO A 418 -51.88 -10.01 -1.45
C PRO A 418 -53.24 -9.58 -0.88
N THR A 419 -54.30 -9.64 -1.71
CA THR A 419 -55.66 -9.21 -1.37
C THR A 419 -56.44 -10.29 -0.62
N CYS A 420 -56.52 -11.52 -1.14
CA CYS A 420 -57.35 -12.58 -0.54
C CYS A 420 -56.56 -13.62 0.28
N LYS A 421 -55.22 -13.47 0.37
CA LYS A 421 -54.31 -14.37 1.09
C LYS A 421 -54.33 -15.84 0.64
N LYS A 422 -54.93 -16.14 -0.52
CA LYS A 422 -54.94 -17.50 -1.08
C LYS A 422 -53.56 -17.86 -1.62
N GLU A 423 -53.10 -19.05 -1.26
CA GLU A 423 -51.80 -19.59 -1.62
C GLU A 423 -51.86 -20.41 -2.91
N PHE A 424 -50.90 -20.19 -3.80
CA PHE A 424 -50.79 -20.87 -5.08
C PHE A 424 -49.40 -21.49 -5.23
N LYS A 425 -49.39 -22.77 -5.59
CA LYS A 425 -48.15 -23.54 -5.75
C LYS A 425 -47.30 -23.09 -6.95
N TYR A 426 -47.90 -22.45 -7.95
CA TYR A 426 -47.25 -22.05 -9.21
C TYR A 426 -47.75 -20.67 -9.67
N SER A 427 -46.90 -19.87 -10.34
CA SER A 427 -47.30 -18.51 -10.78
C SER A 427 -48.42 -18.54 -11.82
N SER A 428 -48.49 -19.57 -12.65
CA SER A 428 -49.60 -19.76 -13.60
C SER A 428 -50.96 -19.86 -12.92
N LYS A 429 -51.02 -20.46 -11.72
CA LYS A 429 -52.27 -20.56 -10.95
C LYS A 429 -52.65 -19.26 -10.24
N LEU A 430 -51.66 -18.44 -9.89
CA LEU A 430 -51.90 -17.08 -9.40
C LEU A 430 -52.43 -16.16 -10.53
N GLU A 431 -51.87 -16.25 -11.73
CA GLU A 431 -52.35 -15.48 -12.89
C GLU A 431 -53.76 -15.89 -13.32
N GLU A 432 -54.07 -17.19 -13.31
CA GLU A 432 -55.44 -17.69 -13.51
C GLU A 432 -56.41 -17.14 -12.43
N HIS A 433 -55.94 -17.03 -11.18
CA HIS A 433 -56.70 -16.42 -10.11
C HIS A 433 -56.97 -14.92 -10.36
N TYR A 434 -55.97 -14.14 -10.80
CA TYR A 434 -56.15 -12.72 -11.15
C TYR A 434 -57.07 -12.51 -12.36
N ALA A 435 -56.99 -13.37 -13.36
CA ALA A 435 -57.87 -13.32 -14.53
C ALA A 435 -59.34 -13.54 -14.14
N ARG A 436 -59.61 -14.43 -13.17
CA ARG A 436 -60.97 -14.69 -12.65
C ARG A 436 -61.41 -13.74 -11.55
N ASN A 437 -60.47 -13.06 -10.87
CA ASN A 437 -60.74 -12.16 -9.74
C ASN A 437 -59.98 -10.84 -9.92
N PRO A 438 -60.44 -9.95 -10.82
CA PRO A 438 -59.72 -8.72 -11.17
C PRO A 438 -59.46 -7.79 -9.96
N SER A 439 -60.33 -7.84 -8.95
CA SER A 439 -60.19 -7.10 -7.68
C SER A 439 -58.95 -7.48 -6.87
N CYS A 440 -58.36 -8.64 -7.13
CA CYS A 440 -57.14 -9.10 -6.46
C CYS A 440 -55.84 -8.64 -7.15
N ARG A 441 -55.92 -8.01 -8.33
CA ARG A 441 -54.74 -7.65 -9.15
C ARG A 441 -54.11 -6.31 -8.77
N ASN A 442 -54.90 -5.38 -8.24
CA ASN A 442 -54.45 -4.04 -7.86
C ASN A 442 -54.43 -3.94 -6.32
N GLY A 443 -53.26 -4.08 -5.71
CA GLY A 443 -53.06 -3.70 -4.32
C GLY A 443 -53.20 -2.19 -4.17
N SER A 444 -54.36 -1.71 -3.72
CA SER A 444 -54.56 -0.35 -3.27
C SER A 444 -53.76 -0.15 -1.97
N LEU A 445 -52.55 0.38 -2.09
CA LEU A 445 -51.86 1.04 -0.98
C LEU A 445 -52.56 2.39 -0.77
N GLU A 446 -53.41 2.48 0.26
CA GLU A 446 -53.64 3.76 0.92
C GLU A 446 -52.47 4.03 1.87
N ARG A 447 -51.95 5.26 1.75
CA ARG A 447 -50.88 5.97 2.49
C ARG A 447 -49.47 5.87 1.94
#